data_AF-A0A347UFP9-F1
#
_entry.id   AF-A0A347UFP9-F1
#
_cell.length_a   1.000
_cell.length_b   1.000
_cell.length_c   1.000
_cell.angle_alpha   90.00
_cell.angle_beta   90.00
_cell.angle_gamma   90.00
#
_symmetry.space_group_name_H-M   'P 1'
#
loop_
_entity.id
_entity.type
_entity.pdbx_description
1 polymer ?
#
loop_
_entity_poly.entity_id
_entity_poly.type
_entity_poly.pdbx_seq_one_letter_code
_entity_poly.pdbx_strand_id
1 'polypeptide(L)'
;MENLFLYGPLAFVPLLETVVGHRLKSGLAVDATLTDYAVYRGKESAFQIIEPQTGTSVKGLLLSGLNAEEIARLDFYMGGFDNNLRPLQVETKNGPEMAQTYFPSQPHTYGAEWNLNDWQAEWGDLTVLAAKEAMEYFGQITADELARRFPAIRRRAASYLRGQADTLKPIAWSPRSRDDVLVKDSRMAYSNFYAMREYDIRFRQFDGQMSDVLDRASFIGFDVAIVLPYDPVLDRVLLVEQFRLGPYARGARYPWVLEPVAGHIDLGETPEQAARRETVEEAGLTLSELIPIAQTYPSPGASSEYYHIYLGICDLSGQGGTNRGEVEENEDIHSHILSFDELMQFVDSGEANILPLVFAANWLARNRDRLRSGA
;
A
#
# COMPACT_ATOMS: atom_id res chain seq x y z
N MET A 1 38.12 1.07 6.51
CA MET A 1 36.72 1.39 6.86
C MET A 1 36.25 2.35 5.81
N GLU A 2 35.21 1.98 5.07
CA GLU A 2 34.72 2.75 3.95
C GLU A 2 33.73 3.79 4.49
N ASN A 3 33.97 5.06 4.18
CA ASN A 3 33.02 6.12 4.48
C ASN A 3 31.86 6.03 3.48
N LEU A 4 30.62 6.12 3.95
CA LEU A 4 29.43 6.14 3.10
C LEU A 4 28.78 7.52 3.16
N PHE A 5 28.62 8.16 2.00
CA PHE A 5 27.79 9.34 1.87
C PHE A 5 26.37 8.89 1.53
N LEU A 6 25.40 9.21 2.39
CA LEU A 6 23.99 8.92 2.18
C LEU A 6 23.22 10.20 1.93
N TYR A 7 22.36 10.18 0.93
CA TYR A 7 21.50 11.29 0.54
C TYR A 7 20.07 10.79 0.34
N GLY A 8 19.15 11.70 0.02
CA GLY A 8 17.76 11.32 -0.25
C GLY A 8 17.08 10.72 1.00
N PRO A 9 16.22 9.69 0.85
CA PRO A 9 15.58 8.99 1.96
C PRO A 9 16.55 8.49 3.02
N LEU A 10 17.72 7.98 2.63
CA LEU A 10 18.69 7.44 3.60
C LEU A 10 19.38 8.52 4.46
N ALA A 11 19.25 9.80 4.10
CA ALA A 11 19.63 10.90 4.99
C ALA A 11 18.57 11.16 6.08
N PHE A 12 17.39 10.55 6.00
CA PHE A 12 16.38 10.58 7.06
C PHE A 12 16.77 9.61 8.19
N VAL A 13 17.22 10.15 9.32
CA VAL A 13 17.80 9.38 10.43
C VAL A 13 16.90 8.22 10.92
N PRO A 14 15.57 8.37 11.10
CA PRO A 14 14.71 7.25 11.49
C PRO A 14 14.70 6.08 10.49
N LEU A 15 14.80 6.38 9.18
CA LEU A 15 14.95 5.33 8.17
C LEU A 15 16.32 4.67 8.28
N LEU A 16 17.38 5.48 8.36
CA LEU A 16 18.73 4.98 8.48
C LEU A 16 18.91 4.08 9.70
N GLU A 17 18.44 4.49 10.88
CA GLU A 17 18.46 3.71 12.12
C GLU A 17 17.69 2.39 11.98
N THR A 18 16.58 2.40 11.25
CA THR A 18 15.80 1.18 10.95
C THR A 18 16.62 0.22 10.08
N VAL A 19 17.27 0.74 9.04
CA VAL A 19 18.08 -0.08 8.12
C VAL A 19 19.32 -0.62 8.82
N VAL A 20 20.10 0.20 9.53
CA VAL A 20 21.30 -0.29 10.26
C VAL A 20 20.95 -1.13 11.49
N GLY A 21 19.71 -1.05 11.99
CA GLY A 21 19.19 -1.92 13.05
C GLY A 21 19.44 -1.43 14.48
N HIS A 22 19.98 -0.22 14.66
CA HIS A 22 20.14 0.41 15.96
C HIS A 22 20.18 1.93 15.85
N ARG A 23 20.08 2.59 17.00
CA ARG A 23 20.26 4.05 17.07
C ARG A 23 21.70 4.44 16.73
N LEU A 24 21.87 5.50 15.97
CA LEU A 24 23.21 5.99 15.62
C LEU A 24 23.87 6.60 16.86
N LYS A 25 25.15 6.29 17.06
CA LYS A 25 25.95 6.96 18.09
C LYS A 25 26.24 8.40 17.65
N SER A 26 26.34 9.31 18.61
CA SER A 26 26.71 10.70 18.32
C SER A 26 28.03 10.75 17.56
N GLY A 27 28.05 11.49 16.43
CA GLY A 27 29.22 11.64 15.57
C GLY A 27 29.43 10.54 14.52
N LEU A 28 28.60 9.48 14.49
CA LEU A 28 28.69 8.47 13.42
C LEU A 28 28.24 9.04 12.07
N ALA A 29 27.20 9.87 12.09
CA ALA A 29 26.69 10.62 10.94
C ALA A 29 27.03 12.10 11.10
N VAL A 30 27.69 12.68 10.10
CA VAL A 30 27.98 14.12 10.05
C VAL A 30 27.44 14.73 8.76
N ASP A 31 26.98 15.98 8.82
CA ASP A 31 26.52 16.68 7.62
C ASP A 31 27.66 16.78 6.59
N ALA A 32 27.34 16.42 5.35
CA ALA A 32 28.25 16.49 4.22
C ALA A 32 27.53 16.98 2.96
N THR A 33 28.29 17.53 2.03
CA THR A 33 27.80 18.05 0.76
C THR A 33 28.55 17.43 -0.41
N LEU A 34 27.82 16.89 -1.37
CA LEU A 34 28.36 16.42 -2.64
C LEU A 34 28.15 17.52 -3.70
N THR A 35 29.24 18.03 -4.28
CA THR A 35 29.19 19.10 -5.30
C THR A 35 29.08 18.54 -6.71
N ASP A 36 28.52 19.32 -7.62
CA ASP A 36 28.31 18.98 -9.04
C ASP A 36 27.36 17.80 -9.26
N TYR A 37 26.40 17.62 -8.34
CA TYR A 37 25.29 16.68 -8.47
C TYR A 37 23.98 17.32 -8.05
N ALA A 38 22.90 16.91 -8.71
CA ALA A 38 21.53 17.25 -8.35
C ALA A 38 20.75 15.97 -8.05
N VAL A 39 19.73 16.10 -7.18
CA VAL A 39 18.81 15.01 -6.87
C VAL A 39 17.39 15.43 -7.25
N TYR A 40 16.68 14.51 -7.88
CA TYR A 40 15.30 14.69 -8.34
C TYR A 40 14.41 13.61 -7.75
N ARG A 41 13.11 13.91 -7.63
CA ARG A 41 12.09 12.88 -7.38
C ARG A 41 11.89 12.06 -8.65
N GLY A 42 11.63 10.76 -8.52
CA GLY A 42 11.08 9.96 -9.62
C GLY A 42 9.65 10.39 -9.91
N LYS A 43 9.27 10.52 -11.19
CA LYS A 43 7.93 10.97 -11.58
C LYS A 43 6.81 9.99 -11.18
N GLU A 44 7.14 8.71 -11.10
CA GLU A 44 6.22 7.58 -10.81
C GLU A 44 6.73 6.74 -9.63
N SER A 45 7.68 7.25 -8.85
CA SER A 45 8.28 6.50 -7.75
C SER A 45 8.65 7.40 -6.57
N ALA A 46 8.62 6.85 -5.35
CA ALA A 46 9.16 7.55 -4.18
C ALA A 46 10.68 7.50 -4.11
N PHE A 47 11.34 7.10 -5.20
CA PHE A 47 12.79 7.00 -5.29
C PHE A 47 13.38 8.32 -5.79
N GLN A 48 14.61 8.55 -5.37
CA GLN A 48 15.41 9.69 -5.75
C GLN A 48 16.35 9.31 -6.90
N ILE A 49 16.54 10.24 -7.83
CA ILE A 49 17.46 10.12 -8.95
C ILE A 49 18.59 11.10 -8.69
N ILE A 50 19.84 10.64 -8.68
CA ILE A 50 21.01 11.52 -8.58
C ILE A 50 21.75 11.56 -9.92
N GLU A 51 22.13 12.76 -10.37
CA GLU A 51 22.88 12.91 -11.61
C GLU A 51 23.95 14.00 -11.53
N PRO A 52 25.04 13.89 -12.30
CA PRO A 52 26.03 14.95 -12.41
C PRO A 52 25.41 16.22 -13.01
N GLN A 53 25.55 17.34 -12.30
CA GLN A 53 25.11 18.65 -12.75
C GLN A 53 26.01 19.74 -12.17
N THR A 54 26.86 20.31 -13.03
CA THR A 54 27.85 21.31 -12.61
C THR A 54 27.20 22.53 -11.95
N GLY A 55 27.78 22.98 -10.83
CA GLY A 55 27.31 24.15 -10.08
C GLY A 55 26.14 23.89 -9.14
N THR A 56 25.74 22.63 -8.96
CA THR A 56 24.73 22.21 -7.97
C THR A 56 25.38 21.46 -6.80
N SER A 57 24.60 21.20 -5.75
CA SER A 57 25.10 20.48 -4.58
C SER A 57 24.00 19.68 -3.88
N VAL A 58 24.32 18.48 -3.42
CA VAL A 58 23.43 17.59 -2.67
C VAL A 58 23.87 17.56 -1.21
N LYS A 59 22.94 17.86 -0.30
CA LYS A 59 23.15 17.66 1.13
C LYS A 59 22.84 16.23 1.54
N GLY A 60 23.65 15.69 2.45
CA GLY A 60 23.47 14.35 2.99
C GLY A 60 24.26 14.14 4.28
N LEU A 61 24.39 12.87 4.66
CA LEU A 61 25.11 12.42 5.84
C LEU A 61 26.33 11.61 5.40
N LEU A 62 27.51 11.97 5.90
CA LEU A 62 28.69 11.12 5.85
C LEU A 62 28.70 10.22 7.08
N LEU A 63 28.63 8.91 6.83
CA LEU A 63 28.80 7.86 7.83
C LEU A 63 30.24 7.37 7.80
N SER A 64 30.86 7.32 8.97
CA SER A 64 32.21 6.78 9.14
C SER A 64 32.23 5.71 10.24
N GLY A 65 33.09 4.72 10.09
CA GLY A 65 33.27 3.68 11.12
C GLY A 65 32.16 2.63 11.21
N LEU A 66 31.37 2.46 10.14
CA LEU A 66 30.41 1.35 10.04
C LEU A 66 31.14 0.01 10.06
N ASN A 67 30.58 -0.95 10.79
CA ASN A 67 31.02 -2.33 10.80
C ASN A 67 30.44 -3.09 9.60
N ALA A 68 30.95 -4.31 9.37
CA ALA A 68 30.58 -5.11 8.20
C ALA A 68 29.07 -5.48 8.16
N GLU A 69 28.44 -5.67 9.32
CA GLU A 69 27.00 -5.96 9.40
C GLU A 69 26.16 -4.73 9.03
N GLU A 70 26.52 -3.54 9.53
CA GLU A 70 25.84 -2.29 9.17
C GLU A 70 25.90 -2.03 7.64
N ILE A 71 27.06 -2.26 7.03
CA ILE A 71 27.24 -2.15 5.57
C ILE A 71 26.38 -3.19 4.85
N ALA A 72 26.42 -4.47 5.27
CA ALA A 72 25.62 -5.53 4.65
C ALA A 72 24.12 -5.25 4.72
N ARG A 73 23.63 -4.64 5.81
CA ARG A 73 22.22 -4.24 5.98
C ARG A 73 21.83 -3.12 5.01
N LEU A 74 22.69 -2.11 4.86
CA LEU A 74 22.50 -1.04 3.87
C LEU A 74 22.51 -1.60 2.44
N ASP A 75 23.47 -2.47 2.11
CA ASP A 75 23.57 -3.12 0.81
C ASP A 75 22.37 -4.01 0.50
N PHE A 76 21.86 -4.75 1.49
CA PHE A 76 20.64 -5.53 1.31
C PHE A 76 19.42 -4.65 1.00
N TYR A 77 19.24 -3.58 1.78
CA TYR A 77 18.14 -2.64 1.57
C TYR A 77 18.26 -1.91 0.23
N MET A 78 19.47 -1.45 -0.12
CA MET A 78 19.73 -0.64 -1.32
C MET A 78 19.89 -1.45 -2.60
N GLY A 79 20.44 -2.65 -2.51
CA GLY A 79 20.57 -3.59 -3.62
C GLY A 79 19.21 -3.98 -4.19
N GLY A 80 18.15 -3.96 -3.36
CA GLY A 80 16.77 -4.15 -3.82
C GLY A 80 16.24 -3.02 -4.73
N PHE A 81 17.03 -1.99 -4.99
CA PHE A 81 16.71 -0.88 -5.89
C PHE A 81 17.74 -0.74 -7.02
N ASP A 82 18.50 -1.80 -7.31
CA ASP A 82 19.55 -1.81 -8.34
C ASP A 82 20.54 -0.63 -8.16
N ASN A 83 21.03 -0.47 -6.93
CA ASN A 83 22.00 0.57 -6.60
C ASN A 83 23.39 -0.01 -6.41
N ASN A 84 24.39 0.69 -6.96
CA ASN A 84 25.79 0.32 -6.86
C ASN A 84 26.61 1.41 -6.16
N LEU A 85 27.52 1.01 -5.28
CA LEU A 85 28.45 1.92 -4.64
C LEU A 85 29.47 2.46 -5.64
N ARG A 86 29.64 3.78 -5.68
CA ARG A 86 30.68 4.45 -6.46
C ARG A 86 31.46 5.43 -5.59
N PRO A 87 32.79 5.52 -5.77
CA PRO A 87 33.61 6.45 -5.02
C PRO A 87 33.35 7.89 -5.46
N LEU A 88 33.39 8.81 -4.49
CA LEU A 88 33.27 10.25 -4.70
C LEU A 88 33.96 11.01 -3.56
N GLN A 89 34.04 12.33 -3.71
CA GLN A 89 34.52 13.24 -2.67
C GLN A 89 33.35 14.09 -2.18
N VAL A 90 33.24 14.28 -0.87
CA VAL A 90 32.26 15.17 -0.23
C VAL A 90 32.93 16.20 0.63
N GLU A 91 32.32 17.37 0.74
CA GLU A 91 32.73 18.44 1.64
C GLU A 91 32.06 18.28 3.00
N THR A 92 32.87 18.27 4.07
CA THR A 92 32.41 18.29 5.46
C THR A 92 32.86 19.57 6.15
N LYS A 93 32.40 19.80 7.38
CA LYS A 93 32.91 20.89 8.23
C LYS A 93 34.42 20.81 8.51
N ASN A 94 35.02 19.63 8.38
CA ASN A 94 36.44 19.39 8.64
C ASN A 94 37.28 19.39 7.35
N GLY A 95 36.67 19.63 6.19
CA GLY A 95 37.29 19.58 4.87
C GLY A 95 36.78 18.42 4.00
N PRO A 96 37.40 18.22 2.82
CA PRO A 96 36.98 17.19 1.87
C PRO A 96 37.34 15.79 2.38
N GLU A 97 36.41 14.86 2.27
CA GLU A 97 36.58 13.45 2.61
C GLU A 97 36.21 12.53 1.43
N MET A 98 36.96 11.44 1.26
CA MET A 98 36.60 10.40 0.32
C MET A 98 35.49 9.53 0.91
N ALA A 99 34.49 9.22 0.09
CA ALA A 99 33.36 8.38 0.47
C ALA A 99 32.90 7.54 -0.73
N GLN A 100 31.95 6.64 -0.49
CA GLN A 100 31.18 5.97 -1.52
C GLN A 100 29.70 6.29 -1.33
N THR A 101 28.92 6.28 -2.41
CA THR A 101 27.46 6.41 -2.33
C THR A 101 26.78 5.47 -3.32
N TYR A 102 25.51 5.19 -3.04
CA TYR A 102 24.63 4.40 -3.90
C TYR A 102 24.19 5.23 -5.11
N PHE A 103 24.40 4.73 -6.31
CA PHE A 103 23.85 5.29 -7.55
C PHE A 103 22.88 4.31 -8.20
N PRO A 104 21.75 4.79 -8.73
CA PRO A 104 20.83 3.95 -9.48
C PRO A 104 21.50 3.44 -10.78
N SER A 105 21.19 2.21 -11.16
CA SER A 105 21.77 1.57 -12.35
C SER A 105 21.11 1.96 -13.68
N GLN A 106 19.88 2.49 -13.69
CA GLN A 106 19.17 2.88 -14.92
C GLN A 106 18.69 4.34 -14.90
N PRO A 107 18.60 5.01 -16.08
CA PRO A 107 18.03 6.34 -16.16
C PRO A 107 16.53 6.28 -15.87
N HIS A 108 16.08 7.15 -14.96
CA HIS A 108 14.68 7.29 -14.60
C HIS A 108 14.13 8.62 -15.13
N THR A 109 12.81 8.74 -15.27
CA THR A 109 12.15 9.99 -15.63
C THR A 109 12.18 10.97 -14.46
N TYR A 110 12.73 12.16 -14.72
CA TYR A 110 12.85 13.22 -13.72
C TYR A 110 11.48 13.81 -13.37
N GLY A 111 11.22 13.91 -12.07
CA GLY A 111 10.15 14.70 -11.48
C GLY A 111 10.65 16.04 -10.96
N ALA A 112 10.02 16.54 -9.90
CA ALA A 112 10.43 17.78 -9.24
C ALA A 112 11.79 17.66 -8.54
N GLU A 113 12.41 18.81 -8.25
CA GLU A 113 13.66 18.88 -7.46
C GLU A 113 13.48 18.22 -6.08
N TRP A 114 14.50 17.51 -5.62
CA TRP A 114 14.47 16.81 -4.35
C TRP A 114 14.51 17.78 -3.15
N ASN A 115 13.58 17.59 -2.22
CA ASN A 115 13.59 18.23 -0.92
C ASN A 115 13.29 17.19 0.15
N LEU A 116 14.23 17.02 1.10
CA LEU A 116 14.11 16.01 2.14
C LEU A 116 12.95 16.29 3.10
N ASN A 117 12.65 17.55 3.41
CA ASN A 117 11.57 17.92 4.33
C ASN A 117 10.21 17.64 3.70
N ASP A 118 10.05 18.02 2.42
CA ASP A 118 8.81 17.76 1.69
C ASP A 118 8.59 16.26 1.51
N TRP A 119 9.66 15.52 1.19
CA TRP A 119 9.60 14.05 1.12
C TRP A 119 9.27 13.43 2.49
N GLN A 120 9.88 13.91 3.57
CA GLN A 120 9.64 13.39 4.91
C GLN A 120 8.17 13.58 5.32
N ALA A 121 7.60 14.76 5.06
CA ALA A 121 6.22 15.08 5.39
C ALA A 121 5.21 14.17 4.67
N GLU A 122 5.56 13.71 3.47
CA GLU A 122 4.68 12.94 2.59
C GLU A 122 4.90 11.42 2.71
N TRP A 123 6.16 10.99 2.81
CA TRP A 123 6.57 9.59 2.66
C TRP A 123 7.41 9.04 3.81
N GLY A 124 7.82 9.86 4.77
CA GLY A 124 8.76 9.48 5.84
C GLY A 124 8.27 8.29 6.66
N ASP A 125 7.07 8.39 7.24
CA ASP A 125 6.50 7.33 8.09
C ASP A 125 6.24 6.04 7.32
N LEU A 126 5.72 6.15 6.10
CA LEU A 126 5.49 5.01 5.21
C LEU A 126 6.80 4.28 4.90
N THR A 127 7.84 5.03 4.56
CA THR A 127 9.14 4.46 4.19
C THR A 127 9.81 3.79 5.39
N VAL A 128 9.73 4.39 6.58
CA VAL A 128 10.24 3.78 7.82
C VAL A 128 9.47 2.49 8.14
N LEU A 129 8.15 2.49 8.02
CA LEU A 129 7.34 1.30 8.29
C LEU A 129 7.62 0.17 7.29
N ALA A 130 7.72 0.49 6.00
CA ALA A 130 8.10 -0.47 4.97
C ALA A 130 9.52 -1.01 5.20
N ALA A 131 10.46 -0.16 5.60
CA ALA A 131 11.83 -0.58 5.91
C ALA A 131 11.89 -1.52 7.12
N LYS A 132 11.04 -1.33 8.15
CA LYS A 132 10.96 -2.27 9.28
C LYS A 132 10.62 -3.67 8.79
N GLU A 133 9.59 -3.81 7.96
CA GLU A 133 9.22 -5.10 7.39
C GLU A 133 10.31 -5.65 6.47
N ALA A 134 10.88 -4.81 5.58
CA ALA A 134 11.96 -5.20 4.68
C ALA A 134 13.16 -5.80 5.45
N MET A 135 13.55 -5.15 6.55
CA MET A 135 14.69 -5.58 7.35
C MET A 135 14.43 -6.83 8.20
N GLU A 136 13.17 -7.26 8.36
CA GLU A 136 12.89 -8.59 8.94
C GLU A 136 13.43 -9.71 8.04
N TYR A 137 13.54 -9.49 6.72
CA TYR A 137 14.05 -10.47 5.76
C TYR A 137 15.57 -10.46 5.58
N PHE A 138 16.29 -9.55 6.25
CA PHE A 138 17.74 -9.48 6.15
C PHE A 138 18.38 -10.80 6.58
N GLY A 139 19.22 -11.35 5.71
CA GLY A 139 19.86 -12.67 5.91
C GLY A 139 18.96 -13.87 5.61
N GLN A 140 17.70 -13.66 5.20
CA GLN A 140 16.75 -14.73 4.84
C GLN A 140 16.48 -14.81 3.33
N ILE A 141 16.49 -13.67 2.64
CA ILE A 141 16.28 -13.56 1.18
C ILE A 141 17.38 -12.71 0.54
N THR A 142 17.46 -12.71 -0.78
CA THR A 142 18.38 -11.81 -1.52
C THR A 142 17.81 -10.40 -1.68
N ALA A 143 18.67 -9.43 -1.99
CA ALA A 143 18.24 -8.05 -2.28
C ALA A 143 17.29 -7.99 -3.50
N ASP A 144 17.53 -8.81 -4.54
CA ASP A 144 16.64 -8.92 -5.70
C ASP A 144 15.26 -9.48 -5.33
N GLU A 145 15.20 -10.43 -4.40
CA GLU A 145 13.92 -10.94 -3.89
C GLU A 145 13.19 -9.88 -3.07
N LEU A 146 13.91 -9.07 -2.29
CA LEU A 146 13.35 -7.93 -1.60
C LEU A 146 12.80 -6.89 -2.59
N ALA A 147 13.54 -6.58 -3.66
CA ALA A 147 13.12 -5.65 -4.72
C ALA A 147 11.71 -5.98 -5.25
N ARG A 148 11.50 -7.26 -5.59
CA ARG A 148 10.24 -7.76 -6.14
C ARG A 148 9.08 -7.66 -5.13
N ARG A 149 9.37 -7.75 -3.83
CA ARG A 149 8.36 -7.66 -2.75
C ARG A 149 8.08 -6.22 -2.33
N PHE A 150 9.00 -5.29 -2.61
CA PHE A 150 8.94 -3.92 -2.09
C PHE A 150 7.66 -3.16 -2.43
N PRO A 151 7.07 -3.27 -3.64
CA PRO A 151 5.77 -2.65 -3.92
C PRO A 151 4.68 -3.10 -2.95
N ALA A 152 4.58 -4.40 -2.70
CA ALA A 152 3.60 -4.97 -1.77
C ALA A 152 3.88 -4.56 -0.30
N ILE A 153 5.15 -4.54 0.11
CA ILE A 153 5.58 -4.05 1.44
C ILE A 153 5.09 -2.61 1.64
N ARG A 154 5.31 -1.74 0.65
CA ARG A 154 4.89 -0.33 0.73
C ARG A 154 3.37 -0.17 0.78
N ARG A 155 2.63 -0.98 0.00
CA ARG A 155 1.16 -0.97 0.01
C ARG A 155 0.59 -1.44 1.35
N ARG A 156 1.19 -2.47 1.98
CA ARG A 156 0.86 -2.89 3.36
C ARG A 156 1.16 -1.79 4.38
N ALA A 157 2.30 -1.13 4.26
CA ALA A 157 2.65 0.00 5.13
C ALA A 157 1.64 1.16 4.99
N ALA A 158 1.22 1.48 3.77
CA ALA A 158 0.18 2.48 3.52
C ALA A 158 -1.17 2.10 4.17
N SER A 159 -1.59 0.84 4.01
CA SER A 159 -2.80 0.30 4.65
C SER A 159 -2.75 0.41 6.18
N TYR A 160 -1.64 0.01 6.78
CA TYR A 160 -1.44 0.16 8.22
C TYR A 160 -1.55 1.62 8.68
N LEU A 161 -0.93 2.56 7.96
CA LEU A 161 -0.99 3.99 8.31
C LEU A 161 -2.40 4.57 8.14
N ARG A 162 -3.14 4.18 7.09
CA ARG A 162 -4.56 4.55 6.95
C ARG A 162 -5.38 4.07 8.14
N GLY A 163 -5.20 2.82 8.56
CA GLY A 163 -5.85 2.28 9.75
C GLY A 163 -5.48 2.99 11.06
N GLN A 164 -4.26 3.53 11.18
CA GLN A 164 -3.87 4.35 12.33
C GLN A 164 -4.51 5.75 12.30
N ALA A 165 -4.71 6.32 11.11
CA ALA A 165 -5.29 7.63 10.90
C ALA A 165 -6.83 7.63 10.86
N ASP A 166 -7.46 6.45 10.87
CA ASP A 166 -8.90 6.31 10.73
C ASP A 166 -9.66 6.98 11.89
N THR A 167 -10.82 7.54 11.57
CA THR A 167 -11.69 8.29 12.48
C THR A 167 -12.98 7.54 12.79
N LEU A 168 -12.98 6.21 12.62
CA LEU A 168 -14.13 5.35 12.92
C LEU A 168 -14.70 5.65 14.30
N LYS A 169 -16.03 5.71 14.35
CA LYS A 169 -16.73 5.87 15.61
C LYS A 169 -16.49 4.61 16.45
N PRO A 170 -16.03 4.74 17.69
CA PRO A 170 -15.95 3.60 18.58
C PRO A 170 -17.35 3.01 18.79
N ILE A 171 -17.41 1.73 19.15
CA ILE A 171 -18.66 1.14 19.64
C ILE A 171 -19.13 1.98 20.82
N ALA A 172 -20.36 2.51 20.76
CA ALA A 172 -20.84 3.57 21.65
C ALA A 172 -20.70 3.25 23.15
N TRP A 173 -20.67 1.98 23.53
CA TRP A 173 -20.56 1.48 24.90
C TRP A 173 -19.25 0.73 25.19
N SER A 174 -18.24 0.81 24.33
CA SER A 174 -16.93 0.19 24.57
C SER A 174 -15.81 1.22 24.43
N PRO A 175 -15.09 1.54 25.53
CA PRO A 175 -13.94 2.46 25.48
C PRO A 175 -12.66 1.79 24.97
N ARG A 176 -12.72 0.50 24.59
CA ARG A 176 -11.51 -0.28 24.26
C ARG A 176 -10.84 0.22 22.99
N SER A 177 -9.51 0.26 23.02
CA SER A 177 -8.68 0.73 21.91
C SER A 177 -7.53 -0.25 21.63
N ARG A 178 -6.67 0.14 20.67
CA ARG A 178 -5.40 -0.55 20.40
C ARG A 178 -4.50 -0.63 21.65
N ASP A 179 -4.63 0.32 22.57
CA ASP A 179 -3.84 0.39 23.81
C ASP A 179 -4.20 -0.72 24.82
N ASP A 180 -5.33 -1.39 24.62
CA ASP A 180 -5.76 -2.56 25.41
C ASP A 180 -5.13 -3.87 24.93
N VAL A 181 -4.27 -3.83 23.91
CA VAL A 181 -3.58 -5.00 23.35
C VAL A 181 -2.08 -4.86 23.58
N LEU A 182 -1.49 -5.89 24.18
CA LEU A 182 -0.05 -6.03 24.35
C LEU A 182 0.49 -7.09 23.40
N VAL A 183 1.32 -6.68 22.46
CA VAL A 183 2.09 -7.61 21.61
C VAL A 183 3.32 -8.05 22.38
N LYS A 184 3.44 -9.35 22.65
CA LYS A 184 4.62 -9.95 23.28
C LYS A 184 5.70 -10.28 22.26
N ASP A 185 5.29 -10.83 21.13
CA ASP A 185 6.15 -11.11 20.00
C ASP A 185 5.32 -11.08 18.71
N SER A 186 6.00 -10.93 17.58
CA SER A 186 5.40 -11.12 16.26
C SER A 186 6.45 -11.56 15.24
N ARG A 187 6.03 -12.40 14.31
CA ARG A 187 6.92 -12.98 13.30
C ARG A 187 6.22 -13.08 11.94
N MET A 188 6.94 -12.77 10.88
CA MET A 188 6.42 -12.93 9.52
C MET A 188 6.54 -14.40 9.09
N ALA A 189 5.42 -15.11 9.04
CA ALA A 189 5.38 -16.53 8.65
C ALA A 189 5.43 -16.71 7.12
N TYR A 190 4.87 -15.75 6.36
CA TYR A 190 4.92 -15.72 4.90
C TYR A 190 4.88 -14.28 4.41
N SER A 191 5.60 -13.98 3.33
CA SER A 191 5.50 -12.68 2.67
C SER A 191 5.86 -12.74 1.20
N ASN A 192 4.94 -12.26 0.38
CA ASN A 192 5.11 -11.99 -1.03
C ASN A 192 4.16 -10.83 -1.40
N PHE A 193 3.27 -11.03 -2.38
CA PHE A 193 2.17 -10.10 -2.67
C PHE A 193 1.32 -9.82 -1.42
N TYR A 194 0.80 -10.87 -0.78
CA TYR A 194 0.24 -10.78 0.57
C TYR A 194 1.24 -11.29 1.61
N ALA A 195 0.94 -11.03 2.88
CA ALA A 195 1.74 -11.53 4.00
C ALA A 195 0.87 -12.27 5.03
N MET A 196 1.50 -13.12 5.83
CA MET A 196 0.91 -13.78 6.99
C MET A 196 1.82 -13.50 8.19
N ARG A 197 1.28 -12.83 9.21
CA ARG A 197 2.01 -12.52 10.43
C ARG A 197 1.39 -13.25 11.61
N GLU A 198 2.22 -13.90 12.39
CA GLU A 198 1.85 -14.54 13.65
C GLU A 198 2.20 -13.59 14.79
N TYR A 199 1.30 -13.50 15.76
CA TYR A 199 1.43 -12.64 16.94
C TYR A 199 1.19 -13.44 18.20
N ASP A 200 2.06 -13.23 19.19
CA ASP A 200 1.81 -13.60 20.56
C ASP A 200 1.26 -12.37 21.28
N ILE A 201 -0.04 -12.37 21.58
CA ILE A 201 -0.72 -11.20 22.16
C ILE A 201 -1.37 -11.50 23.49
N ARG A 202 -1.57 -10.45 24.28
CA ARG A 202 -2.52 -10.40 25.38
C ARG A 202 -3.46 -9.24 25.14
N PHE A 203 -4.74 -9.37 25.48
CA PHE A 203 -5.69 -8.25 25.39
C PHE A 203 -6.49 -8.09 26.69
N ARG A 204 -7.03 -6.89 26.93
CA ARG A 204 -7.87 -6.62 28.09
C ARG A 204 -9.26 -7.23 27.94
N GLN A 205 -9.57 -8.18 28.82
CA GLN A 205 -10.83 -8.89 28.85
C GLN A 205 -11.98 -8.02 29.40
N PHE A 206 -13.21 -8.54 29.31
CA PHE A 206 -14.40 -7.79 29.73
C PHE A 206 -14.50 -7.54 31.24
N ASP A 207 -13.82 -8.36 32.04
CA ASP A 207 -13.66 -8.18 33.49
C ASP A 207 -12.52 -7.23 33.88
N GLY A 208 -11.81 -6.68 32.90
CA GLY A 208 -10.68 -5.76 33.08
C GLY A 208 -9.32 -6.43 33.28
N GLN A 209 -9.25 -7.76 33.41
CA GLN A 209 -7.99 -8.48 33.50
C GLN A 209 -7.32 -8.61 32.13
N MET A 210 -6.01 -8.89 32.11
CA MET A 210 -5.33 -9.25 30.86
C MET A 210 -5.50 -10.75 30.61
N SER A 211 -5.84 -11.13 29.39
CA SER A 211 -5.88 -12.53 28.96
C SER A 211 -4.53 -13.23 29.19
N ASP A 212 -4.51 -14.56 29.11
CA ASP A 212 -3.27 -15.30 28.84
C ASP A 212 -2.71 -14.94 27.45
N VAL A 213 -1.48 -15.38 27.18
CA VAL A 213 -0.87 -15.21 25.85
C VAL A 213 -1.63 -16.06 24.84
N LEU A 214 -1.97 -15.45 23.71
CA LEU A 214 -2.68 -16.06 22.61
C LEU A 214 -1.81 -15.99 21.36
N ASP A 215 -1.64 -17.12 20.69
CA ASP A 215 -1.07 -17.17 19.34
C ASP A 215 -2.18 -16.91 18.32
N ARG A 216 -2.00 -15.91 17.46
CA ARG A 216 -2.91 -15.56 16.37
C ARG A 216 -2.15 -15.26 15.10
N ALA A 217 -2.57 -15.88 14.00
CA ALA A 217 -2.15 -15.53 12.66
C ALA A 217 -3.11 -14.49 12.05
N SER A 218 -2.55 -13.50 11.35
CA SER A 218 -3.30 -12.52 10.57
C SER A 218 -2.76 -12.49 9.14
N PHE A 219 -3.66 -12.63 8.18
CA PHE A 219 -3.42 -12.25 6.80
C PHE A 219 -3.29 -10.73 6.73
N ILE A 220 -2.19 -10.27 6.12
CA ILE A 220 -1.88 -8.86 5.97
C ILE A 220 -2.06 -8.50 4.50
N GLY A 221 -3.17 -7.82 4.22
CA GLY A 221 -3.56 -7.37 2.89
C GLY A 221 -3.51 -5.85 2.74
N PHE A 222 -4.39 -5.34 1.89
CA PHE A 222 -4.44 -3.92 1.52
C PHE A 222 -5.84 -3.35 1.71
N ASP A 223 -5.95 -2.03 1.55
CA ASP A 223 -7.26 -1.41 1.40
C ASP A 223 -7.66 -1.45 -0.07
N VAL A 224 -8.96 -1.65 -0.30
CA VAL A 224 -9.55 -1.84 -1.63
C VAL A 224 -10.68 -0.82 -1.79
N ALA A 225 -10.69 -0.13 -2.92
CA ALA A 225 -11.83 0.69 -3.33
C ALA A 225 -12.78 -0.16 -4.18
N ILE A 226 -14.06 -0.17 -3.83
CA ILE A 226 -15.10 -0.99 -4.47
C ILE A 226 -16.23 -0.07 -4.90
N VAL A 227 -16.66 -0.18 -6.15
CA VAL A 227 -17.72 0.64 -6.74
C VAL A 227 -18.77 -0.26 -7.36
N LEU A 228 -20.04 -0.05 -7.00
CA LEU A 228 -21.18 -0.55 -7.76
C LEU A 228 -21.65 0.56 -8.72
N PRO A 229 -21.32 0.51 -10.03
CA PRO A 229 -21.87 1.43 -11.01
C PRO A 229 -23.38 1.23 -11.14
N TYR A 230 -24.13 2.32 -11.11
CA TYR A 230 -25.59 2.33 -11.15
C TYR A 230 -26.10 3.48 -12.03
N ASP A 231 -27.02 3.14 -12.91
CA ASP A 231 -27.80 4.07 -13.72
C ASP A 231 -29.21 4.22 -13.13
N PRO A 232 -29.50 5.34 -12.46
CA PRO A 232 -30.81 5.59 -11.85
C PRO A 232 -31.90 5.93 -12.87
N VAL A 233 -31.57 6.25 -14.12
CA VAL A 233 -32.56 6.49 -15.18
C VAL A 233 -33.04 5.14 -15.69
N LEU A 234 -32.12 4.28 -16.13
CA LEU A 234 -32.41 2.98 -16.73
C LEU A 234 -32.67 1.86 -15.72
N ASP A 235 -32.38 2.11 -14.44
CA ASP A 235 -32.50 1.11 -13.36
C ASP A 235 -31.56 -0.09 -13.49
N ARG A 236 -30.30 0.19 -13.80
CA ARG A 236 -29.33 -0.85 -14.13
C ARG A 236 -28.06 -0.72 -13.33
N VAL A 237 -27.39 -1.83 -13.12
CA VAL A 237 -26.04 -1.89 -12.58
C VAL A 237 -25.09 -2.52 -13.59
N LEU A 238 -23.81 -2.20 -13.47
CA LEU A 238 -22.76 -2.97 -14.13
C LEU A 238 -22.01 -3.79 -13.08
N LEU A 239 -21.84 -5.08 -13.36
CA LEU A 239 -20.98 -5.99 -12.61
C LEU A 239 -19.85 -6.48 -13.51
N VAL A 240 -18.77 -6.91 -12.90
CA VAL A 240 -17.64 -7.55 -13.57
C VAL A 240 -17.57 -9.02 -13.17
N GLU A 241 -17.23 -9.89 -14.10
CA GLU A 241 -16.96 -11.31 -13.86
C GLU A 241 -15.47 -11.57 -14.01
N GLN A 242 -14.86 -12.16 -12.97
CA GLN A 242 -13.45 -12.51 -12.97
C GLN A 242 -13.19 -13.83 -12.21
N PHE A 243 -12.13 -14.53 -12.61
CA PHE A 243 -11.56 -15.62 -11.83
C PHE A 243 -11.04 -15.12 -10.47
N ARG A 244 -11.42 -15.79 -9.38
CA ARG A 244 -10.85 -15.53 -8.05
C ARG A 244 -10.19 -16.77 -7.47
N LEU A 245 -8.94 -16.59 -7.05
CA LEU A 245 -8.13 -17.65 -6.45
C LEU A 245 -8.72 -18.16 -5.12
N GLY A 246 -9.35 -17.30 -4.32
CA GLY A 246 -9.96 -17.67 -3.03
C GLY A 246 -11.02 -18.78 -3.15
N PRO A 247 -12.11 -18.57 -3.94
CA PRO A 247 -13.07 -19.61 -4.26
C PRO A 247 -12.43 -20.89 -4.83
N TYR A 248 -11.46 -20.76 -5.75
CA TYR A 248 -10.74 -21.91 -6.29
C TYR A 248 -9.99 -22.71 -5.21
N ALA A 249 -9.22 -22.04 -4.36
CA ALA A 249 -8.45 -22.65 -3.27
C ALA A 249 -9.35 -23.27 -2.20
N ARG A 250 -10.56 -22.73 -2.01
CA ARG A 250 -11.61 -23.32 -1.17
C ARG A 250 -12.21 -24.60 -1.77
N GLY A 251 -11.98 -24.88 -3.05
CA GLY A 251 -12.56 -26.00 -3.79
C GLY A 251 -13.97 -25.72 -4.32
N ALA A 252 -14.31 -24.45 -4.54
CA ALA A 252 -15.59 -24.09 -5.14
C ALA A 252 -15.69 -24.62 -6.58
N ARG A 253 -16.89 -25.09 -6.95
CA ARG A 253 -17.17 -25.57 -8.31
C ARG A 253 -17.08 -24.46 -9.37
N TYR A 254 -17.40 -23.23 -8.98
CA TYR A 254 -17.45 -22.06 -9.86
C TYR A 254 -16.58 -20.94 -9.24
N PRO A 255 -15.31 -20.80 -9.65
CA PRO A 255 -14.42 -19.79 -9.10
C PRO A 255 -14.41 -18.46 -9.86
N TRP A 256 -15.20 -18.34 -10.93
CA TRP A 256 -15.56 -17.07 -11.53
C TRP A 256 -16.75 -16.50 -10.76
N VAL A 257 -16.63 -15.25 -10.33
CA VAL A 257 -17.60 -14.57 -9.48
C VAL A 257 -18.03 -13.25 -10.11
N LEU A 258 -19.27 -12.86 -9.86
CA LEU A 258 -19.78 -11.52 -10.20
C LEU A 258 -19.46 -10.56 -9.07
N GLU A 259 -18.88 -9.42 -9.41
CA GLU A 259 -18.37 -8.43 -8.45
C GLU A 259 -18.71 -7.01 -8.91
N PRO A 260 -18.81 -6.03 -7.98
CA PRO A 260 -18.66 -4.63 -8.34
C PRO A 260 -17.22 -4.39 -8.84
N VAL A 261 -17.00 -3.28 -9.54
CA VAL A 261 -15.65 -2.82 -9.93
C VAL A 261 -14.82 -2.64 -8.66
N ALA A 262 -13.58 -3.14 -8.63
CA ALA A 262 -12.76 -3.06 -7.42
C ALA A 262 -11.26 -3.16 -7.70
N GLY A 263 -10.48 -2.30 -7.03
CA GLY A 263 -9.04 -2.43 -7.06
C GLY A 263 -8.33 -1.82 -5.87
N HIS A 264 -7.02 -2.03 -5.83
CA HIS A 264 -6.19 -1.63 -4.70
C HIS A 264 -6.01 -0.10 -4.70
N ILE A 265 -5.95 0.47 -3.49
CA ILE A 265 -5.61 1.88 -3.36
C ILE A 265 -4.10 2.05 -3.49
N ASP A 266 -3.68 2.79 -4.52
CA ASP A 266 -2.27 3.03 -4.78
C ASP A 266 -1.65 4.05 -3.82
N LEU A 267 -0.32 4.11 -3.84
CA LEU A 267 0.44 4.96 -2.94
C LEU A 267 0.18 6.44 -3.24
N GLY A 268 -0.27 7.18 -2.23
CA GLY A 268 -0.60 8.61 -2.36
C GLY A 268 -2.01 8.85 -2.91
N GLU A 269 -2.75 7.81 -3.24
CA GLU A 269 -4.13 7.88 -3.73
C GLU A 269 -5.13 7.85 -2.56
N THR A 270 -6.22 8.62 -2.65
CA THR A 270 -7.38 8.48 -1.74
C THR A 270 -8.29 7.34 -2.20
N PRO A 271 -9.08 6.72 -1.30
CA PRO A 271 -10.03 5.69 -1.71
C PRO A 271 -10.99 6.11 -2.84
N GLU A 272 -11.41 7.38 -2.88
CA GLU A 272 -12.27 7.93 -3.93
C GLU A 272 -11.55 8.09 -5.28
N GLN A 273 -10.26 8.42 -5.27
CA GLN A 273 -9.44 8.49 -6.48
C GLN A 273 -9.28 7.09 -7.08
N ALA A 274 -8.93 6.11 -6.23
CA ALA A 274 -8.82 4.71 -6.63
C ALA A 274 -10.14 4.20 -7.21
N ALA A 275 -11.27 4.41 -6.51
CA ALA A 275 -12.60 4.05 -6.99
C ALA A 275 -12.89 4.56 -8.41
N ARG A 276 -12.51 5.80 -8.71
CA ARG A 276 -12.74 6.41 -10.04
C ARG A 276 -11.80 5.87 -11.10
N ARG A 277 -10.51 5.69 -10.77
CA ARG A 277 -9.50 5.13 -11.66
C ARG A 277 -9.88 3.70 -12.08
N GLU A 278 -10.14 2.83 -11.11
CA GLU A 278 -10.53 1.43 -11.33
C GLU A 278 -11.81 1.32 -12.16
N THR A 279 -12.80 2.21 -11.94
CA THR A 279 -14.03 2.23 -12.75
C THR A 279 -13.78 2.54 -14.23
N VAL A 280 -12.75 3.35 -14.53
CA VAL A 280 -12.34 3.63 -15.90
C VAL A 280 -11.57 2.44 -16.48
N GLU A 281 -10.66 1.84 -15.71
CA GLU A 281 -9.80 0.74 -16.14
C GLU A 281 -10.60 -0.55 -16.41
N GLU A 282 -11.41 -1.00 -15.44
CA GLU A 282 -12.15 -2.27 -15.53
C GLU A 282 -13.43 -2.16 -16.35
N ALA A 283 -14.15 -1.03 -16.27
CA ALA A 283 -15.48 -0.90 -16.89
C ALA A 283 -15.54 0.13 -18.03
N GLY A 284 -14.52 0.97 -18.21
CA GLY A 284 -14.54 2.06 -19.20
C GLY A 284 -15.59 3.12 -18.90
N LEU A 285 -16.00 3.25 -17.63
CA LEU A 285 -17.07 4.15 -17.20
C LEU A 285 -16.53 5.39 -16.50
N THR A 286 -17.18 6.53 -16.74
CA THR A 286 -16.95 7.75 -15.97
C THR A 286 -18.11 7.99 -15.01
N LEU A 287 -17.80 8.16 -13.73
CA LEU A 287 -18.79 8.38 -12.68
C LEU A 287 -19.11 9.87 -12.52
N SER A 288 -20.38 10.22 -12.67
CA SER A 288 -20.90 11.58 -12.42
C SER A 288 -20.93 11.91 -10.92
N GLU A 289 -21.28 10.95 -10.09
CA GLU A 289 -21.29 11.05 -8.63
C GLU A 289 -20.71 9.76 -8.02
N LEU A 290 -20.02 9.90 -6.89
CA LEU A 290 -19.51 8.77 -6.10
C LEU A 290 -20.07 8.89 -4.69
N ILE A 291 -20.93 7.95 -4.31
CA ILE A 291 -21.69 7.98 -3.06
C ILE A 291 -21.10 6.94 -2.10
N PRO A 292 -20.66 7.32 -0.89
CA PRO A 292 -20.14 6.35 0.07
C PRO A 292 -21.25 5.42 0.58
N ILE A 293 -21.00 4.11 0.52
CA ILE A 293 -21.87 3.07 1.07
C ILE A 293 -21.37 2.67 2.45
N ALA A 294 -20.11 2.22 2.55
CA ALA A 294 -19.51 1.78 3.81
C ALA A 294 -17.97 1.75 3.76
N GLN A 295 -17.37 1.75 4.95
CA GLN A 295 -15.97 1.41 5.18
C GLN A 295 -15.95 0.25 6.18
N THR A 296 -15.37 -0.90 5.82
CA THR A 296 -15.57 -2.14 6.60
C THR A 296 -14.49 -3.20 6.40
N TYR A 297 -14.38 -4.10 7.38
CA TYR A 297 -13.51 -5.28 7.32
C TYR A 297 -14.27 -6.48 6.75
N PRO A 298 -13.76 -7.16 5.71
CA PRO A 298 -14.42 -8.35 5.17
C PRO A 298 -14.36 -9.55 6.11
N SER A 299 -13.27 -9.69 6.86
CA SER A 299 -13.05 -10.83 7.77
C SER A 299 -12.18 -10.42 8.96
N PRO A 300 -12.74 -9.67 9.94
CA PRO A 300 -11.97 -9.05 11.03
C PRO A 300 -11.30 -10.05 11.98
N GLY A 301 -11.67 -11.34 11.92
CA GLY A 301 -11.04 -12.37 12.73
C GLY A 301 -9.66 -12.81 12.25
N ALA A 302 -9.31 -12.51 10.99
CA ALA A 302 -8.09 -13.05 10.37
C ALA A 302 -7.44 -12.17 9.29
N SER A 303 -8.11 -11.16 8.73
CA SER A 303 -7.58 -10.32 7.66
C SER A 303 -7.47 -8.86 8.08
N SER A 304 -6.37 -8.20 7.72
CA SER A 304 -6.19 -6.76 7.84
C SER A 304 -6.74 -5.97 6.65
N GLU A 305 -7.29 -6.64 5.63
CA GLU A 305 -7.89 -5.94 4.49
C GLU A 305 -9.03 -5.04 4.92
N TYR A 306 -9.21 -3.95 4.19
CA TYR A 306 -10.22 -2.96 4.50
C TYR A 306 -10.89 -2.44 3.22
N TYR A 307 -12.22 -2.44 3.20
CA TYR A 307 -12.99 -2.09 2.01
C TYR A 307 -13.60 -0.71 2.13
N HIS A 308 -13.38 0.11 1.11
CA HIS A 308 -14.07 1.38 0.89
C HIS A 308 -15.10 1.17 -0.22
N ILE A 309 -16.38 1.06 0.14
CA ILE A 309 -17.45 0.67 -0.78
C ILE A 309 -18.26 1.91 -1.16
N TYR A 310 -18.48 2.08 -2.46
CA TYR A 310 -19.19 3.21 -3.06
C TYR A 310 -20.26 2.73 -4.05
N LEU A 311 -21.26 3.60 -4.26
CA LEU A 311 -22.13 3.56 -5.43
C LEU A 311 -21.63 4.62 -6.42
N GLY A 312 -21.44 4.27 -7.68
CA GLY A 312 -21.06 5.22 -8.73
C GLY A 312 -22.24 5.53 -9.63
N ILE A 313 -22.67 6.78 -9.75
CA ILE A 313 -23.74 7.17 -10.69
C ILE A 313 -23.15 7.34 -12.09
N CYS A 314 -23.66 6.58 -13.06
CA CYS A 314 -23.18 6.59 -14.43
C CYS A 314 -24.31 6.37 -15.45
N ASP A 315 -23.99 6.56 -16.73
CA ASP A 315 -24.85 6.23 -17.86
C ASP A 315 -24.56 4.80 -18.33
N LEU A 316 -25.56 3.93 -18.32
CA LEU A 316 -25.50 2.55 -18.79
C LEU A 316 -26.38 2.32 -20.02
N SER A 317 -26.65 3.37 -20.81
CA SER A 317 -27.35 3.28 -22.09
C SER A 317 -26.52 2.60 -23.20
N GLY A 318 -25.19 2.54 -23.02
CA GLY A 318 -24.27 1.81 -23.88
C GLY A 318 -24.47 0.28 -23.86
N GLN A 319 -23.86 -0.43 -24.80
CA GLN A 319 -23.90 -1.90 -24.84
C GLN A 319 -22.92 -2.48 -23.81
N GLY A 320 -23.41 -3.37 -22.93
CA GLY A 320 -22.58 -4.20 -22.04
C GLY A 320 -21.90 -5.35 -22.77
N GLY A 321 -21.19 -6.24 -22.05
CA GLY A 321 -20.52 -7.41 -22.64
C GLY A 321 -19.14 -7.14 -23.24
N THR A 322 -18.46 -6.07 -22.84
CA THR A 322 -17.08 -5.80 -23.25
C THR A 322 -16.09 -6.51 -22.34
N ASN A 323 -15.12 -7.21 -22.93
CA ASN A 323 -13.95 -7.69 -22.20
C ASN A 323 -12.99 -6.52 -21.96
N ARG A 324 -12.57 -6.34 -20.71
CA ARG A 324 -11.65 -5.30 -20.25
C ARG A 324 -10.73 -5.90 -19.17
N GLY A 325 -9.90 -5.08 -18.55
CA GLY A 325 -8.89 -5.50 -17.58
C GLY A 325 -7.50 -4.99 -17.96
N GLU A 326 -6.61 -4.92 -16.97
CA GLU A 326 -5.25 -4.44 -17.19
C GLU A 326 -4.36 -5.56 -17.74
N VAL A 327 -3.81 -5.34 -18.95
CA VAL A 327 -2.97 -6.33 -19.66
C VAL A 327 -1.71 -6.67 -18.86
N GLU A 328 -1.15 -5.69 -18.13
CA GLU A 328 0.04 -5.90 -17.30
C GLU A 328 -0.26 -6.72 -16.03
N GLU A 329 -1.51 -6.71 -15.55
CA GLU A 329 -1.94 -7.49 -14.38
C GLU A 329 -2.50 -8.88 -14.74
N ASN A 330 -2.51 -9.25 -16.04
CA ASN A 330 -3.13 -10.48 -16.56
C ASN A 330 -4.60 -10.66 -16.14
N GLU A 331 -5.34 -9.55 -16.03
CA GLU A 331 -6.75 -9.58 -15.70
C GLU A 331 -7.61 -9.89 -16.95
N ASP A 332 -8.51 -10.87 -16.81
CA ASP A 332 -9.49 -11.25 -17.82
C ASP A 332 -10.89 -10.97 -17.24
N ILE A 333 -11.40 -9.77 -17.51
CA ILE A 333 -12.64 -9.25 -16.91
C ILE A 333 -13.73 -9.16 -17.98
N HIS A 334 -14.90 -9.72 -17.67
CA HIS A 334 -16.10 -9.59 -18.50
C HIS A 334 -17.18 -8.75 -17.83
N SER A 335 -17.61 -7.67 -18.47
CA SER A 335 -18.64 -6.77 -17.93
C SER A 335 -20.08 -7.22 -18.25
N HIS A 336 -20.94 -7.24 -17.24
CA HIS A 336 -22.36 -7.57 -17.33
C HIS A 336 -23.22 -6.37 -16.92
N ILE A 337 -24.21 -6.00 -17.74
CA ILE A 337 -25.22 -5.00 -17.35
C ILE A 337 -26.49 -5.75 -16.98
N LEU A 338 -26.97 -5.52 -15.75
CA LEU A 338 -28.16 -6.14 -15.20
C LEU A 338 -29.17 -5.06 -14.83
N SER A 339 -30.46 -5.35 -14.97
CA SER A 339 -31.49 -4.58 -14.27
C SER A 339 -31.33 -4.74 -12.75
N PHE A 340 -31.85 -3.77 -11.99
CA PHE A 340 -31.90 -3.87 -10.54
C PHE A 340 -32.67 -5.13 -10.08
N ASP A 341 -33.75 -5.50 -10.76
CA ASP A 341 -34.54 -6.68 -10.42
C ASP A 341 -33.73 -7.97 -10.63
N GLU A 342 -32.96 -8.08 -11.71
CA GLU A 342 -32.03 -9.21 -11.94
C GLU A 342 -30.93 -9.27 -10.87
N LEU A 343 -30.35 -8.12 -10.49
CA LEU A 343 -29.38 -8.05 -9.40
C LEU A 343 -29.96 -8.62 -8.10
N MET A 344 -31.17 -8.21 -7.73
CA MET A 344 -31.81 -8.70 -6.50
C MET A 344 -32.19 -10.18 -6.61
N GLN A 345 -32.60 -10.65 -7.79
CA GLN A 345 -32.80 -12.08 -8.05
C GLN A 345 -31.50 -12.87 -7.83
N PHE A 346 -30.35 -12.35 -8.26
CA PHE A 346 -29.05 -13.01 -8.08
C PHE A 346 -28.62 -13.04 -6.61
N VAL A 347 -28.95 -11.99 -5.84
CA VAL A 347 -28.76 -11.99 -4.39
C VAL A 347 -29.61 -13.07 -3.72
N ASP A 348 -30.89 -13.18 -4.09
CA ASP A 348 -31.82 -14.15 -3.51
C ASP A 348 -31.52 -15.59 -3.93
N SER A 349 -31.03 -15.81 -5.16
CA SER A 349 -30.65 -17.14 -5.68
C SER A 349 -29.29 -17.62 -5.16
N GLY A 350 -28.43 -16.71 -4.70
CA GLY A 350 -27.06 -16.98 -4.30
C GLY A 350 -26.05 -16.99 -5.45
N GLU A 351 -26.44 -16.52 -6.64
CA GLU A 351 -25.51 -16.24 -7.75
C GLU A 351 -24.57 -15.08 -7.41
N ALA A 352 -25.10 -14.04 -6.75
CA ALA A 352 -24.29 -13.02 -6.09
C ALA A 352 -23.81 -13.56 -4.74
N ASN A 353 -22.55 -14.01 -4.68
CA ASN A 353 -22.01 -14.75 -3.53
C ASN A 353 -20.76 -14.14 -2.90
N ILE A 354 -20.36 -12.94 -3.32
CA ILE A 354 -19.33 -12.16 -2.64
C ILE A 354 -19.96 -11.09 -1.74
N LEU A 355 -19.39 -10.91 -0.55
CA LEU A 355 -19.95 -10.01 0.47
C LEU A 355 -20.08 -8.55 0.00
N PRO A 356 -19.09 -7.94 -0.70
CA PRO A 356 -19.24 -6.57 -1.20
C PRO A 356 -20.43 -6.37 -2.14
N LEU A 357 -20.67 -7.31 -3.06
CA LEU A 357 -21.80 -7.24 -4.00
C LEU A 357 -23.13 -7.29 -3.25
N VAL A 358 -23.31 -8.31 -2.40
CA VAL A 358 -24.55 -8.51 -1.64
C VAL A 358 -24.82 -7.29 -0.74
N PHE A 359 -23.78 -6.75 -0.10
CA PHE A 359 -23.89 -5.57 0.75
C PHE A 359 -24.30 -4.32 -0.04
N ALA A 360 -23.61 -4.02 -1.15
CA ALA A 360 -23.90 -2.86 -2.00
C ALA A 360 -25.30 -2.95 -2.64
N ALA A 361 -25.70 -4.14 -3.11
CA ALA A 361 -27.03 -4.37 -3.68
C ALA A 361 -28.14 -4.11 -2.65
N ASN A 362 -28.01 -4.64 -1.43
CA ASN A 362 -28.98 -4.40 -0.36
C ASN A 362 -29.01 -2.93 0.09
N TRP A 363 -27.86 -2.24 0.10
CA TRP A 363 -27.83 -0.80 0.35
C TRP A 363 -28.54 -0.03 -0.77
N LEU A 364 -28.30 -0.38 -2.03
CA LEU A 364 -28.97 0.23 -3.18
C LEU A 364 -30.48 0.01 -3.09
N ALA A 365 -30.94 -1.21 -2.81
CA ALA A 365 -32.36 -1.52 -2.64
C ALA A 365 -33.04 -0.60 -1.60
N ARG A 366 -32.36 -0.31 -0.49
CA ARG A 366 -32.86 0.59 0.57
C ARG A 366 -32.87 2.08 0.18
N ASN A 367 -32.07 2.48 -0.80
CA ASN A 367 -31.88 3.87 -1.21
C ASN A 367 -32.43 4.17 -2.62
N ARG A 368 -32.88 3.14 -3.34
CA ARG A 368 -33.20 3.19 -4.76
C ARG A 368 -34.22 4.27 -5.09
N ASP A 369 -35.33 4.32 -4.37
CA ASP A 369 -36.40 5.30 -4.63
C ASP A 369 -35.90 6.74 -4.55
N ARG A 370 -35.07 7.05 -3.54
CA ARG A 370 -34.45 8.36 -3.39
C ARG A 370 -33.53 8.68 -4.57
N LEU A 371 -32.69 7.73 -4.97
CA LEU A 371 -31.73 7.91 -6.07
C LEU A 371 -32.43 8.10 -7.41
N ARG A 372 -33.51 7.35 -7.67
CA ARG A 372 -34.31 7.47 -8.90
C ARG A 372 -35.16 8.73 -8.95
N SER A 373 -35.64 9.21 -7.80
CA SER A 373 -36.45 10.45 -7.74
C SER A 373 -35.65 11.72 -8.05
N GLY A 374 -34.32 11.68 -7.91
CA GLY A 374 -33.43 12.78 -8.19
C GLY A 374 -32.71 12.70 -9.55
N ALA A 375 -32.99 11.66 -10.34
CA ALA A 375 -32.32 11.37 -11.61
C ALA A 375 -33.04 11.95 -12.83
#